data_AF-A0A7X8ZVS0-F1
#
_entry.id   AF-A0A7X8ZVS0-F1
#
_cell.length_a   1.000
_cell.length_b   1.000
_cell.length_c   1.000
_cell.angle_alpha   90.00
_cell.angle_beta   90.00
_cell.angle_gamma   90.00
#
_symmetry.space_group_name_H-M   'P 1'
#
loop_
_entity.id
_entity.type
_entity.pdbx_description
1 polymer ?
#
loop_
_entity_poly.entity_id
_entity_poly.type
_entity_poly.pdbx_seq_one_letter_code
_entity_poly.pdbx_strand_id
1 'polypeptide(L)'
;IVLLAMKSAFGGFGTALLPAPQAAAVAKMVGGIEHLPAFLIGLFIGLALFLMKIPSATLGLGVYLPIYISSIMGLGALASLLVVRKKDKEKTRRRIGLVASGLLGGEGITGVLIAILSMFK
;
A
#
# COMPACT_ATOMS: atom_id res chain seq x y z
N ILE A 1 -11.97 13.56 -13.69
CA ILE A 1 -12.97 14.09 -12.73
C ILE A 1 -12.55 13.80 -11.29
N VAL A 2 -12.45 12.52 -10.87
CA VAL A 2 -12.04 12.15 -9.49
C VAL A 2 -10.72 12.78 -9.05
N LEU A 3 -9.66 12.67 -9.86
CA LEU A 3 -8.35 13.26 -9.53
C LEU A 3 -8.39 14.79 -9.37
N LEU A 4 -9.24 15.47 -10.15
CA LEU A 4 -9.43 16.91 -10.05
C LEU A 4 -10.19 17.27 -8.78
N ALA A 5 -11.26 16.52 -8.45
CA ALA A 5 -12.00 16.70 -7.20
C ALA A 5 -11.11 16.49 -5.96
N MET A 6 -10.26 15.45 -5.97
CA MET A 6 -9.29 15.22 -4.90
C MET A 6 -8.26 16.34 -4.79
N LYS A 7 -7.71 16.81 -5.92
CA LYS A 7 -6.78 17.95 -5.93
C LYS A 7 -7.45 19.22 -5.38
N SER A 8 -8.70 19.49 -5.74
CA SER A 8 -9.43 20.66 -5.26
C SER A 8 -9.77 20.58 -3.77
N ALA A 9 -10.21 19.41 -3.29
CA ALA A 9 -10.62 19.23 -1.90
C ALA A 9 -9.43 19.17 -0.91
N PHE A 10 -8.28 18.64 -1.34
CA PHE A 10 -7.15 18.37 -0.45
C PHE A 10 -5.85 19.10 -0.83
N GLY A 11 -5.91 20.00 -1.84
CA GLY A 11 -4.79 20.84 -2.26
C GLY A 11 -3.72 20.15 -3.12
N GLY A 12 -3.69 18.81 -3.19
CA GLY A 12 -2.74 18.05 -4.00
C GLY A 12 -2.50 16.63 -3.50
N PHE A 13 -1.69 15.86 -4.23
CA PHE A 13 -1.30 14.49 -3.88
C PHE A 13 0.07 14.48 -3.19
N GLY A 14 0.30 13.52 -2.29
CA GLY A 14 1.56 13.40 -1.54
C GLY A 14 1.65 14.30 -0.31
N THR A 15 0.52 14.89 0.11
CA THR A 15 0.42 15.66 1.36
C THR A 15 0.10 14.73 2.53
N ALA A 16 0.20 15.23 3.77
CA ALA A 16 -0.20 14.45 4.97
C ALA A 16 -1.68 14.02 4.94
N LEU A 17 -2.53 14.77 4.24
CA LEU A 17 -3.96 14.50 4.10
C LEU A 17 -4.29 13.54 2.94
N LEU A 18 -3.46 13.53 1.89
CA LEU A 18 -3.56 12.60 0.76
C LEU A 18 -2.21 11.95 0.46
N PRO A 19 -1.75 11.05 1.33
CA PRO A 19 -0.52 10.33 1.10
C PRO A 19 -0.71 9.37 -0.07
N ALA A 20 0.06 9.59 -1.15
CA ALA A 20 0.02 8.78 -2.35
C ALA A 20 1.36 8.05 -2.54
N PRO A 21 1.75 7.12 -1.65
CA PRO A 21 3.07 6.50 -1.68
C PRO A 21 3.29 5.78 -3.02
N GLN A 22 2.32 5.03 -3.56
CA GLN A 22 2.53 4.36 -4.84
C GLN A 22 2.82 5.34 -5.99
N ALA A 23 2.11 6.47 -6.04
CA ALA A 23 2.36 7.51 -7.04
C ALA A 23 3.74 8.18 -6.84
N ALA A 24 4.14 8.43 -5.59
CA ALA A 24 5.45 8.98 -5.28
C ALA A 24 6.60 8.04 -5.67
N ALA A 25 6.42 6.72 -5.54
CA ALA A 25 7.43 5.75 -5.99
C ALA A 25 7.62 5.81 -7.50
N VAL A 26 6.53 5.79 -8.26
CA VAL A 26 6.57 5.88 -9.72
C VAL A 26 7.17 7.22 -10.16
N ALA A 27 6.80 8.32 -9.52
CA ALA A 27 7.37 9.64 -9.80
C ALA A 27 8.89 9.66 -9.58
N LYS A 28 9.39 9.05 -8.50
CA LYS A 28 10.83 8.91 -8.26
C LYS A 28 11.53 8.05 -9.31
N MET A 29 10.89 6.98 -9.78
CA MET A 29 11.47 6.15 -10.85
C MET A 29 11.57 6.90 -12.18
N VAL A 30 10.58 7.73 -12.51
CA VAL A 30 10.60 8.58 -13.72
C VAL A 30 11.61 9.72 -13.59
N GLY A 31 11.80 10.26 -12.39
CA GLY A 31 12.81 11.28 -12.07
C GLY A 31 14.26 10.79 -12.18
N GLY A 32 14.48 9.49 -12.36
CA GLY A 32 15.79 8.88 -12.47
C GLY A 32 16.32 8.33 -11.15
N ILE A 33 17.43 7.60 -11.22
CA ILE A 33 18.05 6.96 -10.05
C ILE A 33 18.96 7.97 -9.36
N GLU A 34 18.49 8.54 -8.23
CA GLU A 34 19.25 9.52 -7.43
C GLU A 34 20.57 8.93 -6.89
N HIS A 35 20.56 7.66 -6.46
CA HIS A 35 21.72 6.98 -5.87
C HIS A 35 21.93 5.59 -6.47
N LEU A 36 22.76 5.52 -7.52
CA LEU A 36 23.06 4.28 -8.23
C LEU A 36 23.60 3.15 -7.33
N PRO A 37 24.52 3.38 -6.37
CA PRO A 37 25.00 2.30 -5.51
C PRO A 37 23.89 1.69 -4.64
N ALA A 38 23.02 2.52 -4.06
CA ALA A 38 21.91 2.05 -3.24
C ALA A 38 20.88 1.28 -4.08
N PHE A 39 20.62 1.72 -5.31
CA PHE A 39 19.77 1.00 -6.26
C PHE A 39 20.33 -0.39 -6.59
N LEU A 40 21.63 -0.49 -6.90
CA LEU A 40 22.27 -1.76 -7.21
C LEU A 40 22.24 -2.71 -6.02
N ILE A 41 22.52 -2.23 -4.81
CA ILE A 41 22.42 -3.03 -3.58
C ILE A 41 20.99 -3.55 -3.41
N GLY A 42 19.99 -2.67 -3.52
CA GLY A 42 18.58 -3.05 -3.43
C GLY A 42 18.16 -4.06 -4.49
N LEU A 43 18.65 -3.92 -5.73
CA LEU A 43 18.42 -4.83 -6.83
C LEU A 43 18.99 -6.23 -6.54
N PHE A 44 20.26 -6.32 -6.10
CA PHE A 44 20.88 -7.60 -5.79
C PHE A 44 20.25 -8.28 -4.56
N ILE A 45 19.89 -7.52 -3.53
CA ILE A 45 19.15 -8.06 -2.37
C ILE A 45 17.78 -8.57 -2.83
N GLY A 46 17.04 -7.77 -3.60
CA GLY A 46 15.74 -8.15 -4.12
C GLY A 46 15.79 -9.40 -4.99
N LEU A 47 16.82 -9.52 -5.84
CA LEU A 47 17.07 -10.68 -6.67
C LEU A 47 17.42 -11.93 -5.84
N ALA A 48 18.29 -11.80 -4.84
CA ALA A 48 18.63 -12.89 -3.93
C ALA A 48 17.38 -13.40 -3.17
N LEU A 49 16.57 -12.49 -2.64
CA LEU A 49 15.30 -12.83 -1.98
C LEU A 49 14.33 -13.52 -2.94
N PHE A 50 14.24 -13.06 -4.19
CA PHE A 50 13.42 -13.68 -5.22
C PHE A 50 13.88 -15.12 -5.52
N LEU A 51 15.18 -15.35 -5.67
CA LEU A 51 15.75 -16.69 -5.86
C LEU A 51 15.48 -17.62 -4.67
N MET A 52 15.44 -17.08 -3.45
CA MET A 52 15.06 -17.81 -2.23
C MET A 52 13.55 -18.04 -2.10
N LYS A 53 12.73 -17.64 -3.07
CA LYS A 53 11.25 -17.69 -3.02
C LYS A 53 10.65 -16.90 -1.85
N ILE A 54 11.40 -15.91 -1.34
CA ILE A 54 10.90 -14.96 -0.35
C ILE A 54 10.17 -13.86 -1.12
N PRO A 55 8.99 -13.40 -0.67
CA PRO A 55 8.21 -12.38 -1.37
C PRO A 55 8.89 -11.00 -1.27
N SER A 56 9.92 -10.79 -2.10
CA SER A 56 10.76 -9.59 -2.13
C SER A 56 9.96 -8.32 -2.38
N ALA A 57 8.94 -8.39 -3.25
CA ALA A 57 8.03 -7.27 -3.51
C ALA A 57 7.23 -6.87 -2.26
N THR A 58 6.72 -7.83 -1.48
CA THR A 58 5.98 -7.54 -0.24
C THR A 58 6.88 -6.93 0.81
N LEU A 59 8.13 -7.39 0.93
CA LEU A 59 9.12 -6.81 1.83
C LEU A 59 9.51 -5.38 1.41
N GLY A 60 9.76 -5.16 0.11
CA GLY A 60 10.06 -3.84 -0.43
C GLY A 60 8.92 -2.85 -0.21
N LEU A 61 7.67 -3.28 -0.42
CA LEU A 61 6.49 -2.49 -0.08
C LEU A 61 6.46 -2.13 1.42
N GLY A 62 6.80 -3.07 2.31
CA GLY A 62 6.83 -2.81 3.75
C GLY A 62 7.86 -1.75 4.17
N VAL A 63 9.03 -1.72 3.53
CA VAL A 63 10.08 -0.70 3.77
C VAL A 63 9.67 0.67 3.21
N TYR A 64 8.94 0.66 2.10
CA TYR A 64 8.56 1.86 1.37
C TYR A 64 7.27 2.53 1.92
N LEU A 65 6.32 1.75 2.42
CA LEU A 65 5.02 2.27 2.85
C LEU A 65 5.11 2.98 4.21
N PRO A 66 4.36 4.08 4.38
CA PRO A 66 4.22 4.72 5.67
C PRO A 66 3.72 3.75 6.75
N ILE A 67 4.21 3.91 7.97
CA ILE A 67 3.97 2.96 9.07
C ILE A 67 2.49 2.74 9.35
N TYR A 68 1.62 3.74 9.17
CA TYR A 68 0.18 3.59 9.39
C TYR A 68 -0.47 2.66 8.36
N ILE A 69 -0.10 2.73 7.07
CA ILE A 69 -0.58 1.77 6.05
C ILE A 69 -0.04 0.38 6.35
N SER A 70 1.26 0.27 6.63
CA SER A 70 1.92 -1.00 6.95
C SER A 70 1.35 -1.65 8.21
N SER A 71 0.94 -0.85 9.22
CA SER A 71 0.36 -1.33 10.46
C SER A 71 -1.04 -1.88 10.26
N ILE A 72 -1.90 -1.23 9.46
CA ILE A 72 -3.24 -1.74 9.13
C ILE A 72 -3.11 -3.10 8.40
N MET A 73 -2.19 -3.19 7.44
CA MET A 73 -1.92 -4.44 6.72
C MET A 73 -1.35 -5.52 7.66
N GLY A 74 -0.45 -5.14 8.57
CA GLY A 74 0.13 -6.03 9.59
C GLY A 74 -0.90 -6.54 10.59
N LEU A 75 -1.81 -5.68 11.05
CA LEU A 75 -2.93 -6.06 11.92
C LEU A 75 -3.87 -7.05 11.24
N GLY A 76 -4.18 -6.84 9.95
CA GLY A 76 -4.95 -7.81 9.16
C GLY A 76 -4.24 -9.17 9.05
N ALA A 77 -2.92 -9.17 8.88
CA ALA A 77 -2.12 -10.40 8.85
C ALA A 77 -2.06 -11.10 10.21
N LEU A 78 -1.89 -10.35 11.31
CA LEU A 78 -1.90 -10.85 12.69
C LEU A 78 -3.26 -11.45 13.05
N ALA A 79 -4.35 -10.76 12.73
CA ALA A 79 -5.71 -11.27 12.89
C ALA A 79 -5.91 -12.58 12.12
N SER A 80 -5.31 -12.70 10.93
CA SER A 80 -5.30 -13.95 10.17
C SER A 80 -4.64 -15.09 10.93
N LEU A 81 -3.46 -14.85 11.52
CA LEU A 81 -2.74 -15.87 12.27
C LEU A 81 -3.48 -16.33 13.53
N LEU A 82 -4.16 -15.43 14.23
CA LEU A 82 -4.89 -15.74 15.47
C LEU A 82 -6.22 -16.47 15.21
N VAL A 83 -6.91 -16.15 14.11
CA VAL A 83 -8.25 -16.67 13.82
C VAL A 83 -8.21 -17.99 13.01
N VAL A 84 -7.13 -18.24 12.27
CA VAL A 84 -6.99 -19.43 11.41
C VAL A 84 -6.82 -20.71 12.25
N ARG A 85 -7.92 -21.46 12.42
CA ARG A 85 -7.91 -22.83 12.99
C ARG A 85 -7.40 -23.85 11.95
N LYS A 86 -6.65 -24.87 12.41
CA LYS A 86 -5.96 -25.88 11.56
C LYS A 86 -6.83 -26.58 10.50
N LYS A 87 -8.15 -26.68 10.70
CA LYS A 87 -9.07 -27.45 9.84
C LYS A 87 -9.61 -26.70 8.62
N ASP A 88 -9.54 -25.36 8.60
CA ASP A 88 -10.16 -24.53 7.54
C ASP A 88 -9.24 -23.38 7.08
N LYS A 89 -7.91 -23.65 7.09
CA LYS A 89 -6.87 -22.63 6.91
C LYS A 89 -7.05 -21.78 5.64
N GLU A 90 -7.39 -22.41 4.53
CA GLU A 90 -7.45 -21.72 3.24
C GLU A 90 -8.67 -20.80 3.16
N LYS A 91 -9.84 -21.27 3.60
CA LYS A 91 -11.10 -20.51 3.57
C LYS A 91 -11.05 -19.32 4.52
N THR A 92 -10.52 -19.52 5.74
CA THR A 92 -10.36 -18.44 6.72
C THR A 92 -9.33 -17.41 6.23
N ARG A 93 -8.22 -17.83 5.63
CA ARG A 93 -7.21 -16.92 5.07
C ARG A 93 -7.76 -16.08 3.91
N ARG A 94 -8.56 -16.69 3.01
CA ARG A 94 -9.25 -15.95 1.93
C ARG A 94 -10.23 -14.91 2.47
N ARG A 95 -11.04 -15.27 3.47
CA ARG A 95 -11.99 -14.32 4.12
C ARG A 95 -11.28 -13.15 4.76
N ILE A 96 -10.21 -13.41 5.51
CA ILE A 96 -9.48 -12.36 6.21
C ILE A 96 -8.73 -11.48 5.20
N GLY A 97 -8.17 -12.08 4.14
CA GLY A 97 -7.61 -11.33 3.01
C GLY A 97 -8.63 -10.39 2.37
N LEU A 98 -9.85 -10.87 2.09
CA LEU A 98 -10.95 -10.05 1.57
C LEU A 98 -11.34 -8.90 2.49
N VAL A 99 -11.42 -9.15 3.80
CA VAL A 99 -11.73 -8.11 4.79
C VAL A 99 -10.60 -7.08 4.86
N ALA A 100 -9.34 -7.51 4.88
CA ALA A 100 -8.19 -6.61 4.91
C ALA A 100 -8.08 -5.77 3.62
N SER A 101 -8.26 -6.38 2.45
CA SER A 101 -8.27 -5.65 1.17
C SER A 101 -9.49 -4.73 1.06
N GLY A 102 -10.64 -5.14 1.60
CA GLY A 102 -11.85 -4.33 1.65
C GLY A 102 -11.70 -3.12 2.57
N LEU A 103 -11.04 -3.27 3.72
CA LEU A 103 -10.74 -2.17 4.63
C LEU A 103 -9.75 -1.18 4.00
N LEU A 104 -8.68 -1.70 3.39
CA LEU A 104 -7.67 -0.89 2.72
C LEU A 104 -8.21 -0.16 1.48
N GLY A 105 -9.01 -0.84 0.66
CA GLY A 105 -9.68 -0.23 -0.51
C GLY A 105 -10.83 0.70 -0.13
N GLY A 106 -11.54 0.39 0.95
CA GLY A 106 -12.65 1.17 1.48
C GLY A 106 -12.23 2.57 1.91
N GLU A 107 -11.07 2.72 2.55
CA GLU A 107 -10.48 4.03 2.87
C GLU A 107 -10.38 4.93 1.62
N GLY A 108 -9.85 4.38 0.52
CA GLY A 108 -9.70 5.11 -0.74
C GLY A 108 -11.05 5.51 -1.35
N ILE A 109 -12.03 4.60 -1.36
CA ILE A 109 -13.37 4.88 -1.90
C ILE A 109 -14.08 5.97 -1.07
N THR A 110 -14.03 5.87 0.26
CA THR A 110 -14.63 6.87 1.16
C THR A 110 -13.96 8.23 0.99
N GLY A 111 -12.62 8.29 0.87
CA GLY A 111 -11.90 9.54 0.60
C GLY A 111 -12.30 10.19 -0.72
N VAL A 112 -12.49 9.40 -1.78
CA VAL A 112 -13.00 9.89 -3.07
C VAL A 112 -14.42 10.43 -2.95
N LEU A 113 -15.29 9.73 -2.23
CA LEU A 113 -16.68 10.16 -2.01
C LEU A 113 -16.72 11.52 -1.31
N ILE A 114 -15.94 11.68 -0.24
CA ILE A 114 -15.81 12.94 0.52
C ILE A 114 -15.27 14.06 -0.40
N ALA A 115 -14.27 13.78 -1.23
CA ALA A 115 -13.71 14.75 -2.17
C ALA A 115 -14.75 15.29 -3.15
N ILE A 116 -15.56 14.39 -3.73
CA ILE A 116 -16.62 14.75 -4.67
C ILE A 116 -17.69 15.59 -3.97
N LEU A 117 -18.13 15.17 -2.78
CA LEU A 117 -19.13 15.91 -2.00
C LEU A 117 -18.62 17.31 -1.60
N SER A 118 -17.33 17.44 -1.26
CA SER A 118 -16.73 18.73 -0.93
C SER A 118 -16.60 19.68 -2.12
N MET A 119 -16.72 19.20 -3.37
CA MET A 119 -16.65 20.05 -4.56
C MET A 119 -17.96 20.79 -4.85
N PHE A 120 -19.08 20.27 -4.33
CA PHE A 120 -20.42 20.84 -4.49
C PHE A 120 -20.86 21.72 -3.32
N LYS A 121 -20.01 21.86 -2.30
CA LYS A 121 -20.22 22.70 -1.12
C LYS A 121 -19.32 23.92 -1.22
#